data_AF-A0A3D5VGN8-F1
#
_entry.id   AF-A0A3D5VGN8-F1
#
_cell.length_a   1.000
_cell.length_b   1.000
_cell.length_c   1.000
_cell.angle_alpha   90.00
_cell.angle_beta   90.00
_cell.angle_gamma   90.00
#
_symmetry.space_group_name_H-M   'P 1'
#
loop_
_entity.id
_entity.type
_entity.pdbx_description
1 polymer ?
#
loop_
_entity_poly.entity_id
_entity_poly.type
_entity_poly.pdbx_seq_one_letter_code
_entity_poly.pdbx_strand_id
1 'polypeptide(L)'
;GHGRSQGLQGHVDSFHDYVIDVHSFFTQVVLPAAGNLPVFVLGHSMGSIIAMNYVTEYSEGLKGYILSGTGAASPISGGKVLQGITAFLSRMAPRARIKFPLPPEFISRDPEV
;
A
#
# COMPACT_ATOMS: atom_id res chain seq x y z
N GLY A 1 -0.44 10.58 0.62
CA GLY A 1 0.11 11.13 1.87
C GLY A 1 1.20 10.27 2.47
N HIS A 2 2.27 10.00 1.71
CA HIS A 2 3.47 9.31 2.17
C HIS A 2 4.69 10.03 1.60
N GLY A 3 5.78 10.15 2.38
CA GLY A 3 7.00 10.81 1.95
C GLY A 3 6.75 12.23 1.42
N ARG A 4 7.19 12.48 0.18
CA ARG A 4 7.04 13.77 -0.51
C ARG A 4 5.71 13.91 -1.28
N SER A 5 4.88 12.87 -1.30
CA SER A 5 3.59 12.90 -2.02
C SER A 5 2.52 13.63 -1.21
N GLN A 6 1.67 14.37 -1.92
CA GLN A 6 0.56 15.15 -1.36
C GLN A 6 -0.47 14.33 -0.57
N GLY A 7 -1.41 15.04 0.05
CA GLY A 7 -2.51 14.48 0.83
C GLY A 7 -2.18 14.32 2.32
N LEU A 8 -3.18 13.94 3.10
CA LEU A 8 -3.03 13.76 4.54
C LEU A 8 -2.05 12.61 4.85
N GLN A 9 -1.07 12.87 5.72
CA GLN A 9 -0.02 11.90 6.05
C GLN A 9 -0.62 10.62 6.65
N GLY A 10 -0.25 9.46 6.09
CA GLY A 10 -0.75 8.15 6.51
C GLY A 10 -2.21 7.87 6.15
N HIS A 11 -2.84 8.72 5.32
CA HIS A 11 -4.24 8.59 4.93
C HIS A 11 -4.39 8.29 3.44
N VAL A 12 -5.36 7.45 3.12
CA VAL A 12 -5.86 7.18 1.76
C VAL A 12 -7.38 7.05 1.85
N ASP A 13 -8.11 7.53 0.84
CA ASP A 13 -9.57 7.46 0.84
C ASP A 13 -10.06 6.06 0.47
N SER A 14 -9.38 5.39 -0.47
CA SER A 14 -9.58 3.97 -0.79
C SER A 14 -8.24 3.25 -0.94
N PHE A 15 -8.13 2.02 -0.44
CA PHE A 15 -6.92 1.22 -0.67
C PHE A 15 -6.66 0.99 -2.18
N HIS A 16 -7.72 0.95 -2.97
CA HIS A 16 -7.64 0.82 -4.43
C HIS A 16 -6.99 2.04 -5.10
N ASP A 17 -6.96 3.21 -4.45
CA ASP A 17 -6.24 4.38 -4.98
C ASP A 17 -4.74 4.06 -5.16
N TYR A 18 -4.14 3.25 -4.28
CA TYR A 18 -2.77 2.78 -4.45
C TYR A 18 -2.59 1.91 -5.70
N VAL A 19 -3.59 1.07 -6.00
CA VAL A 19 -3.55 0.17 -7.15
C VAL A 19 -3.60 0.97 -8.45
N ILE A 20 -4.49 1.96 -8.51
CA ILE A 20 -4.63 2.87 -9.67
C ILE A 20 -3.38 3.72 -9.86
N ASP A 21 -2.78 4.23 -8.79
CA ASP A 21 -1.54 5.00 -8.86
C ASP A 21 -0.39 4.15 -9.41
N VAL A 22 -0.24 2.89 -8.95
CA VAL A 22 0.76 1.95 -9.47
C VAL A 22 0.50 1.64 -10.94
N HIS A 23 -0.75 1.41 -11.33
CA HIS A 23 -1.11 1.15 -12.73
C HIS A 23 -0.79 2.35 -13.63
N SER A 24 -1.11 3.56 -13.18
CA SER A 24 -0.83 4.79 -13.93
C SER A 24 0.67 4.99 -14.11
N PHE A 25 1.47 4.78 -13.06
CA PHE A 25 2.92 4.84 -13.16
C PHE A 25 3.49 3.76 -14.09
N PHE A 26 2.99 2.53 -13.99
CA PHE A 26 3.42 1.42 -14.84
C PHE A 26 3.16 1.71 -16.32
N THR A 27 1.95 2.15 -16.66
CA THR A 27 1.53 2.39 -18.04
C THR A 27 2.16 3.64 -18.66
N GLN A 28 2.29 4.73 -17.88
CA GLN A 28 2.74 6.01 -18.41
C GLN A 28 4.26 6.19 -18.36
N VAL A 29 4.96 5.47 -17.48
CA VAL A 29 6.41 5.65 -17.25
C VAL A 29 7.18 4.36 -17.49
N VAL A 30 6.78 3.26 -16.84
CA VAL A 30 7.59 2.03 -16.85
C VAL A 30 7.53 1.33 -18.20
N LEU A 31 6.34 1.09 -18.75
CA LEU A 31 6.16 0.40 -20.03
C LEU A 31 6.87 1.13 -21.20
N PRO A 32 6.72 2.46 -21.37
CA PRO A 32 7.45 3.18 -22.42
C PRO A 32 8.97 3.11 -22.26
N ALA A 33 9.47 3.11 -21.02
CA ALA A 33 10.90 3.06 -20.74
C ALA A 33 11.51 1.65 -20.84
N ALA A 34 10.72 0.61 -20.56
CA ALA A 34 11.21 -0.78 -20.53
C ALA A 34 11.45 -1.36 -21.93
N GLY A 35 10.73 -0.90 -22.95
CA GLY A 35 10.80 -1.45 -24.30
C GLY A 35 10.50 -2.96 -24.31
N ASN A 36 11.48 -3.79 -24.66
CA ASN A 36 11.34 -5.25 -24.71
C ASN A 36 11.85 -5.98 -23.46
N LEU A 37 12.27 -5.26 -22.42
CA LEU A 37 12.79 -5.88 -21.20
C LEU A 37 11.66 -6.45 -20.34
N PRO A 38 11.90 -7.58 -19.64
CA PRO A 38 10.92 -8.11 -18.69
C PRO A 38 10.78 -7.16 -17.49
N VAL A 39 9.53 -6.81 -17.14
CA VAL A 39 9.24 -5.95 -15.99
C VAL A 39 8.75 -6.77 -14.81
N PHE A 40 9.17 -6.41 -13.61
CA PHE A 40 8.74 -7.05 -12.36
C PHE A 40 8.21 -5.99 -11.39
N VAL A 41 7.26 -6.38 -10.53
CA VAL A 41 6.82 -5.54 -9.40
C VAL A 41 7.36 -6.11 -8.10
N LEU A 42 7.94 -5.25 -7.26
CA LEU A 42 8.41 -5.59 -5.93
C LEU A 42 7.60 -4.83 -4.89
N GLY A 43 7.04 -5.55 -3.92
CA GLY A 43 6.30 -4.97 -2.80
C GLY A 43 6.83 -5.48 -1.46
N HIS A 44 7.05 -4.56 -0.51
CA HIS A 44 7.45 -4.88 0.86
C HIS A 44 6.45 -4.35 1.89
N SER A 45 6.15 -5.12 2.94
CA SER A 45 5.23 -4.74 4.03
C SER A 45 3.85 -4.34 3.47
N MET A 46 3.32 -3.15 3.77
CA MET A 46 2.09 -2.65 3.13
C MET A 46 2.20 -2.64 1.59
N GLY A 47 3.37 -2.33 1.06
CA GLY A 47 3.65 -2.37 -0.37
C GLY A 47 3.52 -3.76 -0.99
N SER A 48 3.68 -4.84 -0.22
CA SER A 48 3.44 -6.20 -0.72
C SER A 48 1.95 -6.49 -0.89
N ILE A 49 1.10 -5.95 -0.02
CA ILE A 49 -0.37 -6.02 -0.15
C ILE A 49 -0.82 -5.20 -1.36
N ILE A 50 -0.25 -4.01 -1.56
CA ILE A 50 -0.53 -3.18 -2.75
C ILE A 50 -0.12 -3.93 -4.02
N ALA A 51 1.11 -4.44 -4.09
CA ALA A 51 1.60 -5.20 -5.23
C ALA A 51 0.74 -6.45 -5.52
N MET A 52 0.29 -7.15 -4.47
CA MET A 52 -0.59 -8.31 -4.61
C MET A 52 -1.95 -7.92 -5.22
N ASN A 53 -2.60 -6.85 -4.75
CA ASN A 53 -3.85 -6.37 -5.35
C ASN A 53 -3.64 -5.89 -6.80
N TYR A 54 -2.51 -5.22 -7.05
CA TYR A 54 -2.16 -4.76 -8.39
C TYR A 54 -2.01 -5.91 -9.37
N VAL A 55 -1.25 -6.96 -9.04
CA VAL A 55 -1.07 -8.10 -9.97
C VAL A 55 -2.34 -8.92 -10.17
N THR A 56 -3.27 -8.93 -9.22
CA THR A 56 -4.56 -9.61 -9.40
C THR A 56 -5.46 -8.91 -10.40
N GLU A 57 -5.29 -7.60 -10.60
CA GLU A 57 -6.12 -6.78 -11.50
C GLU A 57 -5.41 -6.46 -12.82
N TYR A 58 -4.11 -6.17 -12.77
CA TYR A 58 -3.31 -5.65 -13.89
C TYR A 58 -1.99 -6.42 -14.04
N SER A 59 -2.08 -7.69 -14.44
CA SER A 59 -0.88 -8.53 -14.64
C SER A 59 -0.24 -8.39 -16.03
N GLU A 60 -0.94 -7.81 -17.00
CA GLU A 60 -0.42 -7.68 -18.37
C GLU A 60 0.84 -6.82 -18.43
N GLY A 61 1.85 -7.31 -19.15
CA GLY A 61 3.16 -6.66 -19.26
C GLY A 61 4.14 -6.93 -18.11
N LEU A 62 3.70 -7.59 -17.02
CA LEU A 62 4.59 -8.05 -15.97
C LEU A 62 5.10 -9.46 -16.26
N LYS A 63 6.40 -9.67 -16.07
CA LYS A 63 7.03 -10.99 -16.10
C LYS A 63 6.90 -11.75 -14.77
N GLY A 64 6.74 -11.02 -13.66
CA GLY A 64 6.56 -11.61 -12.34
C GLY A 64 6.52 -10.57 -11.22
N TYR A 65 6.43 -11.06 -9.99
CA TYR A 65 6.37 -10.24 -8.78
C TYR A 65 7.23 -10.80 -7.65
N ILE A 66 7.66 -9.91 -6.74
CA ILE A 66 8.45 -10.23 -5.56
C ILE A 66 7.76 -9.60 -4.35
N LEU A 67 7.34 -10.43 -3.40
CA LEU A 67 6.62 -9.97 -2.19
C LEU A 67 7.45 -10.27 -0.94
N SER A 68 7.63 -9.28 -0.08
CA SER A 68 8.43 -9.38 1.13
C SER A 68 7.70 -8.78 2.34
N GLY A 69 7.88 -9.36 3.53
CA GLY A 69 7.27 -8.83 4.77
C GLY A 69 5.73 -8.81 4.75
N THR A 70 5.10 -9.71 3.98
CA THR A 70 3.65 -9.75 3.81
C THR A 70 2.95 -10.17 5.10
N GLY A 71 2.34 -9.20 5.80
CA GLY A 71 1.41 -9.47 6.90
C GLY A 71 0.06 -9.93 6.35
N ALA A 72 -0.08 -11.23 6.05
CA ALA A 72 -1.30 -11.78 5.45
C ALA A 72 -2.51 -11.89 6.41
N ALA A 73 -2.31 -11.61 7.71
CA ALA A 73 -3.38 -11.67 8.71
C ALA A 73 -3.82 -10.26 9.12
N SER A 74 -5.08 -9.91 8.87
CA SER A 74 -5.69 -8.72 9.45
C SER A 74 -5.77 -8.90 10.97
N PRO A 75 -5.22 -7.96 11.79
CA PRO A 75 -5.45 -7.95 13.23
C PRO A 75 -6.94 -7.80 13.59
N ILE A 76 -7.77 -7.37 12.62
CA ILE A 76 -9.21 -7.17 12.74
C ILE A 76 -9.98 -8.42 12.29
N SER A 77 -9.36 -9.60 12.39
CA SER A 77 -10.09 -10.89 12.45
C SER A 77 -10.90 -11.03 13.75
N GLY A 78 -10.83 -10.04 14.65
CA GLY A 78 -11.57 -9.97 15.92
C GLY A 78 -13.07 -9.76 15.79
N GLY A 79 -13.80 -10.72 15.23
CA GLY A 79 -15.27 -10.81 15.33
C GLY A 79 -16.08 -9.71 14.59
N LYS A 80 -17.32 -10.06 14.21
CA LYS A 80 -18.21 -9.19 13.42
C LYS A 80 -18.50 -7.82 14.07
N VAL A 81 -18.45 -7.74 15.40
CA VAL A 81 -18.73 -6.52 16.17
C VAL A 81 -17.61 -5.48 15.98
N LEU A 82 -16.35 -5.88 16.07
CA LEU A 82 -15.21 -4.97 15.90
C LEU A 82 -15.14 -4.45 14.45
N GLN A 83 -15.47 -5.30 13.48
CA GLN A 83 -15.58 -4.91 12.07
C GLN A 83 -16.68 -3.85 11.88
N GLY A 84 -17.84 -4.01 12.52
CA GLY A 84 -18.91 -3.02 12.50
C GLY A 84 -18.51 -1.68 13.10
N ILE A 85 -17.83 -1.70 14.26
CA ILE A 85 -17.29 -0.49 14.90
C ILE A 85 -16.26 0.19 14.00
N THR A 86 -15.33 -0.59 13.42
CA THR A 86 -14.30 -0.08 12.51
C THR A 86 -14.95 0.56 11.27
N ALA A 87 -15.94 -0.08 10.66
CA ALA A 87 -16.66 0.46 9.51
C ALA A 87 -17.41 1.77 9.83
N PHE A 88 -18.06 1.83 11.00
CA PHE A 88 -18.73 3.06 11.46
C PHE A 88 -17.74 4.20 11.70
N LEU A 89 -16.61 3.92 12.36
CA LEU A 89 -15.55 4.90 12.59
C LEU A 89 -14.91 5.38 11.29
N SER A 90 -14.63 4.48 10.35
CA SER A 90 -14.15 4.85 9.00
C SER A 90 -15.14 5.76 8.28
N ARG A 91 -16.45 5.62 8.50
CA ARG A 91 -17.46 6.52 7.92
C ARG A 91 -17.53 7.88 8.63
N MET A 92 -17.39 7.92 9.95
CA MET A 92 -17.62 9.14 10.73
C MET A 92 -16.36 10.00 10.91
N ALA A 93 -15.20 9.38 11.02
CA ALA A 93 -13.93 10.06 11.23
C ALA A 93 -12.80 9.41 10.41
N PRO A 94 -12.93 9.30 9.07
CA PRO A 94 -11.95 8.63 8.21
C PRO A 94 -10.54 9.24 8.30
N ARG A 95 -10.44 10.52 8.68
CA ARG A 95 -9.19 11.29 8.73
C ARG A 95 -8.58 11.37 10.13
N ALA A 96 -9.18 10.72 11.12
CA ALA A 96 -8.64 10.70 12.47
C ALA A 96 -7.35 9.87 12.52
N ARG A 97 -6.29 10.42 13.12
CA ARG A 97 -4.99 9.76 13.21
C ARG A 97 -4.93 8.87 14.44
N ILE A 98 -4.70 7.58 14.24
CA ILE A 98 -4.34 6.66 15.32
C ILE A 98 -2.82 6.71 15.47
N LYS A 99 -2.33 7.16 16.63
CA LYS A 99 -0.90 7.08 16.94
C LYS A 99 -0.54 5.63 17.23
N PHE A 100 0.12 4.96 16.28
CA PHE A 100 0.73 3.66 16.54
C PHE A 100 2.06 3.87 17.29
N PRO A 101 2.25 3.25 18.46
CA PRO A 101 3.54 3.30 19.15
C PRO A 101 4.50 2.33 18.46
N LEU A 102 5.14 2.76 17.38
CA LEU A 102 6.26 2.05 16.77
C LEU A 102 7.53 2.88 17.02
N PRO A 103 8.51 2.36 17.77
CA PRO A 103 9.74 3.08 18.01
C PRO A 103 10.49 3.34 16.69
N PRO A 104 10.91 4.60 16.40
CA PRO A 104 11.55 4.97 15.14
C PRO A 104 12.75 4.10 14.75
N GLU A 105 13.48 3.59 15.73
CA GLU A 105 14.64 2.71 15.57
C GLU A 105 14.32 1.39 14.85
N PHE A 106 13.05 0.96 14.81
CA PHE A 106 12.62 -0.21 14.04
C PHE A 106 12.31 0.12 12.57
N ILE A 107 12.22 1.39 12.21
CA ILE A 107 11.80 1.85 10.88
C ILE A 107 12.99 2.44 10.12
N SER A 108 13.78 3.28 10.77
CA SER A 108 14.93 3.96 10.16
C SER A 108 16.18 3.83 11.04
N ARG A 109 17.32 3.64 10.38
CA ARG A 109 18.65 3.77 11.01
C ARG A 109 19.23 5.18 10.82
N ASP A 110 18.59 5.99 10.00
CA ASP A 110 18.96 7.38 9.77
C ASP A 110 18.40 8.23 10.91
N PRO A 111 19.26 8.91 11.70
CA PRO A 111 18.80 9.75 12.82
C PRO A 111 18.03 10.99 12.37
N GLU A 112 18.08 11.36 11.08
CA GLU A 112 17.33 12.50 10.53
C GLU A 112 15.91 12.13 10.04
N VAL A 113 15.50 10.85 10.17
CA VAL A 113 14.20 10.32 9.71
C VAL A 113 13.36 9.77 10.87
#